data_AF-A0A7C6WVQ3-F1
#
_entry.id   AF-A0A7C6WVQ3-F1
#
_cell.length_a   1.000
_cell.length_b   1.000
_cell.length_c   1.000
_cell.angle_alpha   90.00
_cell.angle_beta   90.00
_cell.angle_gamma   90.00
#
_symmetry.space_group_name_H-M   'P 1'
#
loop_
_entity.id
_entity.type
_entity.pdbx_description
1 polymer ?
#
loop_
_entity_poly.entity_id
_entity_poly.type
_entity_poly.pdbx_seq_one_letter_code
_entity_poly.pdbx_strand_id
1 'polypeptide(L)'
;HKLLKDKLDELVRRFIGLARENARLRTKVEAQLNDAMRGFALARAVMDAQAMETAVMYPARTARVTLGRSNILSVRVPTIRMAQGDDETIQPYGYAETSADLDDAIQTLADLLPELLRLAELEKTTSLLADEIEKTRRRVNALEYVMIPQFEKTIRTITAKLDENERGAIVRLMKVKDMIAERT
;
A
#
# COMPACT_ATOMS: atom_id res chain seq x y z
N HIS A 1 3.02 -23.49 -2.00
CA HIS A 1 2.72 -22.84 -3.29
C HIS A 1 1.26 -22.36 -3.35
N LYS A 2 0.26 -23.26 -3.29
CA LYS A 2 -1.18 -22.92 -3.40
C LYS A 2 -1.65 -21.78 -2.48
N LEU A 3 -1.31 -21.83 -1.19
CA LEU A 3 -1.68 -20.79 -0.21
C LEU A 3 -1.20 -19.37 -0.56
N LEU A 4 0.00 -19.23 -1.15
CA LEU A 4 0.54 -17.92 -1.52
C LEU A 4 -0.16 -17.36 -2.75
N LYS A 5 -0.57 -18.24 -3.67
CA LYS A 5 -1.35 -17.88 -4.84
C LYS A 5 -2.76 -17.43 -4.46
N ASP A 6 -3.42 -18.19 -3.57
CA ASP A 6 -4.75 -17.82 -3.06
C ASP A 6 -4.71 -16.47 -2.31
N LYS A 7 -3.65 -16.23 -1.52
CA LYS A 7 -3.42 -14.94 -0.86
C LYS A 7 -3.23 -13.79 -1.86
N LEU A 8 -2.47 -14.03 -2.93
CA LEU A 8 -2.23 -13.05 -3.99
C LEU A 8 -3.53 -12.67 -4.69
N ASP A 9 -4.36 -13.65 -5.05
CA ASP A 9 -5.62 -13.43 -5.76
C ASP A 9 -6.59 -12.58 -4.93
N GLU A 10 -6.71 -12.86 -3.63
CA GLU A 10 -7.53 -12.07 -2.71
C GLU A 10 -6.98 -10.64 -2.51
N LEU A 11 -5.65 -10.48 -2.42
CA LEU A 11 -5.01 -9.17 -2.34
C LEU A 11 -5.29 -8.33 -3.59
N VAL A 12 -5.17 -8.92 -4.78
CA VAL A 12 -5.45 -8.27 -6.07
C VAL A 12 -6.91 -7.86 -6.15
N ARG A 13 -7.83 -8.73 -5.71
CA ARG A 13 -9.26 -8.42 -5.70
C ARG A 13 -9.59 -7.19 -4.84
N ARG A 14 -9.04 -7.12 -3.63
CA ARG A 14 -9.21 -5.96 -2.73
C ARG A 14 -8.54 -4.70 -3.28
N PHE A 15 -7.35 -4.84 -3.85
CA PHE A 15 -6.62 -3.74 -4.48
C PHE A 15 -7.43 -3.08 -5.59
N ILE A 16 -8.07 -3.86 -6.48
CA ILE A 16 -8.91 -3.30 -7.56
C ILE A 16 -10.10 -2.51 -7.00
N GLY A 17 -10.71 -2.99 -5.91
CA GLY A 17 -11.80 -2.27 -5.24
C GLY A 17 -11.34 -0.91 -4.71
N LEU A 18 -10.25 -0.90 -3.94
CA LEU A 18 -9.67 0.32 -3.36
C LEU A 18 -9.15 1.28 -4.43
N ALA A 19 -8.50 0.78 -5.49
CA ALA A 19 -8.00 1.61 -6.58
C ALA A 19 -9.13 2.35 -7.32
N ARG A 20 -10.29 1.71 -7.49
CA ARG A 20 -11.47 2.36 -8.08
C ARG A 20 -12.08 3.42 -7.17
N GLU A 21 -12.16 3.14 -5.87
CA GLU A 21 -12.60 4.12 -4.87
C GLU A 21 -11.64 5.32 -4.83
N ASN A 22 -10.34 5.07 -4.94
CA ASN A 22 -9.30 6.09 -5.00
C ASN A 22 -9.51 7.03 -6.17
N ALA A 23 -9.61 6.47 -7.38
CA ALA A 23 -9.80 7.26 -8.59
C ALA A 23 -11.05 8.15 -8.51
N ARG A 24 -12.16 7.62 -7.96
CA ARG A 24 -13.40 8.39 -7.77
C ARG A 24 -13.23 9.53 -6.78
N LEU A 25 -12.67 9.25 -5.59
CA LEU A 25 -12.44 10.26 -4.57
C LEU A 25 -11.47 11.34 -5.06
N ARG A 26 -10.41 10.92 -5.76
CA ARG A 26 -9.41 11.83 -6.32
C ARG A 26 -10.04 12.81 -7.32
N THR A 27 -10.84 12.34 -8.27
CA THR A 27 -11.52 13.23 -9.23
C THR A 27 -12.46 14.21 -8.54
N LYS A 28 -13.18 13.76 -7.50
CA LYS A 28 -14.08 14.62 -6.73
C LYS A 28 -13.31 15.71 -5.96
N VAL A 29 -12.27 15.31 -5.23
CA VAL A 29 -11.44 16.21 -4.43
C VAL A 29 -10.68 17.20 -5.32
N GLU A 30 -10.13 16.76 -6.46
CA GLU A 30 -9.46 17.64 -7.41
C GLU A 30 -10.41 18.69 -8.00
N ALA A 31 -11.67 18.33 -8.29
CA ALA A 31 -12.66 19.29 -8.77
C ALA A 31 -12.95 20.38 -7.72
N GLN A 32 -13.27 19.97 -6.48
CA GLN A 32 -13.58 20.89 -5.38
C GLN A 32 -12.37 21.76 -5.00
N LEU A 33 -11.17 21.19 -5.02
CA LEU A 33 -9.93 21.92 -4.75
C LEU A 33 -9.66 22.99 -5.81
N ASN A 34 -9.88 22.67 -7.09
CA ASN A 34 -9.74 23.64 -8.18
C ASN A 34 -10.75 24.79 -8.06
N ASP A 35 -11.98 24.50 -7.64
CA ASP A 35 -13.00 25.53 -7.40
C ASP A 35 -12.59 26.47 -6.27
N ALA A 36 -12.15 25.92 -5.13
CA ALA A 36 -11.67 26.72 -4.01
C ALA A 36 -10.42 27.56 -4.37
N MET A 37 -9.48 26.98 -5.12
CA MET A 37 -8.29 27.70 -5.58
C MET A 37 -8.61 28.82 -6.57
N ARG A 38 -9.66 28.66 -7.41
CA ARG A 38 -10.15 29.74 -8.28
C ARG A 38 -10.73 30.90 -7.46
N GLY A 39 -11.58 30.60 -6.48
CA GLY A 39 -12.13 31.62 -5.56
C GLY A 39 -11.02 32.38 -4.82
N PHE A 40 -10.03 31.65 -4.30
CA PHE A 40 -8.86 32.24 -3.65
C PHE A 40 -8.03 33.13 -4.59
N ALA A 41 -7.84 32.72 -5.84
CA ALA A 41 -7.10 33.51 -6.83
C ALA A 41 -7.82 34.81 -7.19
N LEU A 42 -9.15 34.78 -7.28
CA LEU A 42 -9.99 35.97 -7.50
C LEU A 42 -9.94 36.90 -6.29
N ALA A 43 -10.10 36.35 -5.08
CA ALA A 43 -9.99 37.12 -3.84
C ALA A 43 -8.63 37.84 -3.73
N ARG A 44 -7.52 37.17 -4.06
CA ARG A 44 -6.18 37.77 -4.07
C ARG A 44 -6.03 38.89 -5.11
N ALA A 45 -6.80 38.88 -6.19
CA ALA A 45 -6.76 39.94 -7.21
C ALA A 45 -7.58 41.17 -6.81
N VAL A 46 -8.60 41.00 -5.96
CA VAL A 46 -9.54 42.06 -5.55
C VAL A 46 -9.15 42.69 -4.21
N MET A 47 -8.60 41.90 -3.28
CA MET A 47 -8.25 42.35 -1.93
C MET A 47 -6.87 42.99 -1.87
N ASP A 48 -6.69 43.90 -0.92
CA ASP A 48 -5.37 44.43 -0.58
C ASP A 48 -4.47 43.33 0.04
N ALA A 49 -3.17 43.41 -0.24
CA ALA A 49 -2.22 42.39 0.20
C ALA A 49 -2.14 42.26 1.73
N GLN A 50 -2.27 43.38 2.47
CA GLN A 50 -2.20 43.36 3.94
C GLN A 50 -3.47 42.76 4.56
N ALA A 51 -4.64 43.05 3.98
CA ALA A 51 -5.91 42.47 4.41
C ALA A 51 -5.93 40.95 4.17
N MET A 52 -5.42 40.51 3.02
CA MET A 52 -5.29 39.09 2.69
C MET A 52 -4.36 38.34 3.66
N GLU A 53 -3.20 38.92 3.96
CA GLU A 53 -2.22 38.31 4.88
C GLU A 53 -2.79 38.16 6.29
N THR A 54 -3.54 39.18 6.75
CA THR A 54 -4.21 39.16 8.05
C THR A 54 -5.30 38.09 8.10
N ALA A 55 -6.09 37.92 7.03
CA ALA A 55 -7.17 36.93 6.96
C ALA A 55 -6.67 35.46 6.99
N VAL A 56 -5.48 35.19 6.44
CA VAL A 56 -4.90 33.83 6.39
C VAL A 56 -3.97 33.54 7.57
N MET A 57 -3.66 34.55 8.40
CA MET A 57 -2.70 34.43 9.50
C MET A 57 -3.12 33.40 10.56
N TYR A 58 -4.43 33.19 10.73
CA TYR A 58 -4.99 32.24 11.68
C TYR A 58 -5.81 31.16 10.95
N PRO A 59 -5.63 29.87 11.31
CA PRO A 59 -6.37 28.78 10.69
C PRO A 59 -7.84 28.85 11.09
N ALA A 60 -8.74 28.83 10.11
CA ALA A 60 -10.19 28.85 10.34
C ALA A 60 -10.69 27.57 11.05
N ARG A 61 -9.98 26.44 10.92
CA ARG A 61 -10.25 25.20 11.67
C ARG A 61 -8.95 24.58 12.16
N THR A 62 -8.92 24.23 13.45
CA THR A 62 -7.89 23.33 13.98
C THR A 62 -8.32 21.90 13.72
N ALA A 63 -7.40 21.07 13.21
CA ALA A 63 -7.68 19.67 12.92
C ALA A 63 -6.75 18.78 13.73
N ARG A 64 -7.26 18.22 14.85
CA ARG A 64 -6.52 17.19 15.56
C ARG A 64 -6.70 15.82 14.90
N VAL A 65 -5.65 15.36 14.23
CA VAL A 65 -5.62 14.06 13.55
C VAL A 65 -4.99 12.99 14.44
N THR A 66 -5.68 11.86 14.61
CA THR A 66 -5.14 10.66 15.27
C THR A 66 -4.79 9.60 14.22
N LEU A 67 -3.55 9.11 14.29
CA LEU A 67 -3.04 8.06 13.41
C LEU A 67 -3.21 6.69 14.06
N GLY A 68 -4.04 5.85 13.46
CA GLY A 68 -4.19 4.43 13.76
C GLY A 68 -3.43 3.54 12.76
N ARG A 69 -3.44 2.25 13.03
CA ARG A 69 -2.94 1.21 12.10
C ARG A 69 -3.97 0.09 12.00
N SER A 70 -4.23 -0.35 10.78
CA SER A 70 -5.04 -1.52 10.47
C SER A 70 -4.18 -2.58 9.76
N ASN A 71 -4.63 -3.83 9.79
CA ASN A 71 -3.95 -4.93 9.12
C ASN A 71 -4.87 -5.57 8.08
N ILE A 72 -4.46 -5.50 6.82
CA ILE A 72 -5.14 -6.16 5.70
C ILE A 72 -4.23 -7.28 5.20
N LEU A 73 -4.55 -8.54 5.51
CA LEU A 73 -3.84 -9.72 4.99
C LEU A 73 -2.30 -9.65 5.14
N SER A 74 -1.85 -9.22 6.34
CA SER A 74 -0.44 -8.99 6.72
C SER A 74 0.19 -7.69 6.23
N VAL A 75 -0.56 -6.81 5.56
CA VAL A 75 -0.12 -5.45 5.23
C VAL A 75 -0.62 -4.48 6.30
N ARG A 76 0.31 -3.84 7.00
CA ARG A 76 0.01 -2.77 7.95
C ARG A 76 -0.27 -1.49 7.20
N VAL A 77 -1.51 -1.02 7.24
CA VAL A 77 -1.99 0.18 6.57
C VAL A 77 -2.33 1.25 7.61
N PRO A 78 -2.03 2.53 7.36
CA PRO A 78 -2.42 3.60 8.27
C PRO A 78 -3.93 3.81 8.23
N THR A 79 -4.51 4.21 9.36
CA THR A 79 -5.90 4.66 9.45
C THR A 79 -5.90 6.06 10.03
N ILE A 80 -6.57 7.00 9.38
CA ILE A 80 -6.59 8.39 9.81
C ILE A 80 -7.96 8.68 10.40
N ARG A 81 -8.00 9.19 11.63
CA ARG A 81 -9.25 9.62 12.28
C ARG A 81 -9.13 11.06 12.74
N MET A 82 -10.12 11.86 12.43
CA MET A 82 -10.29 13.20 13.00
C MET A 82 -10.85 13.06 14.41
N ALA A 83 -10.29 13.77 15.39
CA ALA A 83 -10.90 13.87 16.71
C ALA A 83 -12.21 14.66 16.60
N GLN A 84 -13.30 14.12 17.13
CA GLN A 84 -14.57 14.85 17.22
C GLN A 84 -14.43 15.92 18.31
N GLY A 85 -14.61 17.20 17.95
CA GLY A 85 -14.60 18.30 18.91
C GLY A 85 -14.08 19.65 18.40
N ASP A 86 -13.36 19.70 17.28
CA ASP A 86 -12.83 20.97 16.72
C ASP A 86 -13.80 21.61 15.69
N ASP A 87 -15.10 21.66 16.01
CA ASP A 87 -16.15 22.17 15.11
C ASP A 87 -16.38 23.69 15.20
N GLU A 88 -15.66 24.39 16.09
CA GLU A 88 -15.68 25.85 16.09
C GLU A 88 -14.77 26.38 15.00
N THR A 89 -15.39 26.75 13.86
CA THR A 89 -14.75 27.61 12.88
C THR A 89 -14.54 28.98 13.52
N ILE A 90 -13.37 29.20 14.12
CA ILE A 90 -12.99 30.52 14.59
C ILE A 90 -12.63 31.31 13.34
N GLN A 91 -13.55 32.15 12.86
CA GLN A 91 -13.23 33.15 11.84
C GLN A 91 -12.39 34.25 12.51
N PRO A 92 -11.08 34.31 12.21
CA PRO A 92 -10.17 35.22 12.91
C PRO A 92 -10.16 36.63 12.31
N TYR A 93 -10.99 36.89 11.30
CA TYR A 93 -11.09 38.15 10.56
C TYR A 93 -12.51 38.73 10.60
N GLY A 94 -12.63 40.05 10.43
CA GLY A 94 -13.91 40.73 10.33
C GLY A 94 -14.42 40.74 8.89
N TYR A 95 -15.66 40.30 8.68
CA TYR A 95 -16.38 40.29 7.37
C TYR A 95 -16.39 41.64 6.62
N ALA A 96 -16.05 42.74 7.28
CA ALA A 96 -16.01 44.07 6.67
C ALA A 96 -14.79 44.30 5.77
N GLU A 97 -13.69 43.58 6.00
CA GLU A 97 -12.42 43.76 5.25
C GLU A 97 -12.15 42.61 4.27
N THR A 98 -13.05 41.63 4.22
CA THR A 98 -12.87 40.36 3.48
C THR A 98 -13.80 40.28 2.28
N SER A 99 -13.35 39.63 1.21
CA SER A 99 -14.21 39.36 0.04
C SER A 99 -15.01 38.08 0.24
N ALA A 100 -16.26 38.06 -0.25
CA ALA A 100 -17.11 36.87 -0.20
C ALA A 100 -16.44 35.65 -0.88
N ASP A 101 -15.68 35.89 -1.95
CA ASP A 101 -14.92 34.84 -2.65
C ASP A 101 -13.83 34.20 -1.76
N LEU A 102 -13.26 34.94 -0.80
CA LEU A 102 -12.28 34.40 0.15
C LEU A 102 -12.97 33.52 1.19
N ASP A 103 -14.09 34.00 1.73
CA ASP A 103 -14.85 33.30 2.75
C ASP A 103 -15.37 31.96 2.21
N ASP A 104 -15.92 31.98 0.99
CA ASP A 104 -16.38 30.78 0.28
C ASP A 104 -15.24 29.79 0.01
N ALA A 105 -14.05 30.29 -0.37
CA ALA A 105 -12.87 29.46 -0.58
C ALA A 105 -12.38 28.80 0.72
N ILE A 106 -12.34 29.55 1.83
CA ILE A 106 -11.94 29.05 3.15
C ILE A 106 -12.93 27.99 3.65
N GLN A 107 -14.23 28.24 3.51
CA GLN A 107 -15.26 27.28 3.89
C GLN A 107 -15.19 26.00 3.05
N THR A 108 -15.01 26.13 1.74
CA THR A 108 -14.87 24.97 0.84
C THR A 108 -13.62 24.14 1.19
N LEU A 109 -12.49 24.78 1.51
CA LEU A 109 -11.28 24.08 1.96
C LEU A 109 -11.47 23.39 3.32
N ALA A 110 -12.17 24.02 4.24
CA ALA A 110 -12.51 23.46 5.54
C ALA A 110 -13.40 22.22 5.42
N ASP A 111 -14.35 22.23 4.48
CA ASP A 111 -15.25 21.10 4.21
C ASP A 111 -14.56 19.99 3.41
N LEU A 112 -13.53 20.33 2.64
CA LEU A 112 -12.71 19.38 1.87
C LEU A 112 -11.69 18.62 2.75
N LEU A 113 -11.31 19.17 3.89
CA LEU A 113 -10.27 18.61 4.77
C LEU A 113 -10.53 17.14 5.17
N PRO A 114 -11.74 16.72 5.59
CA PRO A 114 -12.03 15.32 5.89
C PRO A 114 -11.89 14.41 4.66
N GLU A 115 -12.29 14.88 3.48
CA GLU A 115 -12.18 14.12 2.23
C GLU A 115 -10.71 13.97 1.79
N LEU A 116 -9.89 15.00 1.98
CA LEU A 116 -8.44 14.96 1.74
C LEU A 116 -7.74 13.95 2.65
N LEU A 117 -8.08 13.93 3.94
CA LEU A 117 -7.52 12.96 4.88
C LEU A 117 -7.92 11.53 4.51
N ARG A 118 -9.17 11.34 4.06
CA ARG A 118 -9.65 10.04 3.57
C ARG A 118 -8.93 9.61 2.29
N LEU A 119 -8.73 10.53 1.36
CA LEU A 119 -7.97 10.29 0.13
C LEU A 119 -6.53 9.88 0.46
N ALA A 120 -5.85 10.61 1.35
CA ALA A 120 -4.50 10.30 1.78
C ALA A 120 -4.37 8.91 2.43
N GLU A 121 -5.34 8.53 3.29
CA GLU A 121 -5.41 7.18 3.87
C GLU A 121 -5.49 6.12 2.77
N LEU A 122 -6.38 6.33 1.80
CA LEU A 122 -6.68 5.35 0.76
C LEU A 122 -5.56 5.26 -0.29
N GLU A 123 -4.92 6.36 -0.66
CA GLU A 123 -3.71 6.40 -1.49
C GLU A 123 -2.57 5.64 -0.83
N LYS A 124 -2.30 5.93 0.44
CA LYS A 124 -1.21 5.27 1.15
C LYS A 124 -1.47 3.77 1.31
N THR A 125 -2.71 3.40 1.60
CA THR A 125 -3.16 2.00 1.64
C THR A 125 -2.95 1.30 0.30
N THR A 126 -3.35 1.93 -0.80
CA THR A 126 -3.24 1.38 -2.16
C THR A 126 -1.78 1.19 -2.56
N SER A 127 -0.91 2.17 -2.26
CA SER A 127 0.54 2.07 -2.50
C SER A 127 1.17 0.90 -1.73
N LEU A 128 0.86 0.75 -0.44
CA LEU A 128 1.41 -0.34 0.37
C LEU A 128 0.92 -1.72 -0.09
N LEU A 129 -0.34 -1.81 -0.53
CA LEU A 129 -0.89 -3.05 -1.10
C LEU A 129 -0.21 -3.40 -2.43
N ALA A 130 0.06 -2.42 -3.30
CA ALA A 130 0.75 -2.64 -4.57
C ALA A 130 2.15 -3.24 -4.35
N ASP A 131 2.92 -2.67 -3.42
CA ASP A 131 4.26 -3.15 -3.09
C ASP A 131 4.24 -4.60 -2.57
N GLU A 132 3.25 -4.96 -1.75
CA GLU A 132 3.15 -6.31 -1.20
C GLU A 132 2.69 -7.33 -2.27
N ILE A 133 1.78 -6.93 -3.17
CA ILE A 133 1.34 -7.73 -4.31
C ILE A 133 2.54 -8.05 -5.20
N GLU A 134 3.38 -7.06 -5.50
CA GLU A 134 4.56 -7.28 -6.33
C GLU A 134 5.57 -8.24 -5.67
N LYS A 135 5.86 -8.05 -4.38
CA LYS A 135 6.73 -8.95 -3.60
C LYS A 135 6.19 -10.37 -3.57
N THR A 136 4.89 -10.53 -3.36
CA THR A 136 4.23 -11.84 -3.30
C THR A 136 4.26 -12.52 -4.67
N ARG A 137 3.98 -11.78 -5.76
CA ARG A 137 4.09 -12.29 -7.14
C ARG A 137 5.50 -12.75 -7.46
N ARG A 138 6.53 -11.95 -7.12
CA ARG A 138 7.94 -12.34 -7.32
C ARG A 138 8.29 -13.61 -6.54
N ARG A 139 7.81 -13.75 -5.30
CA ARG A 139 8.02 -14.96 -4.47
C ARG A 139 7.34 -16.20 -5.05
N VAL A 140 6.10 -16.08 -5.53
CA VAL A 140 5.37 -17.18 -6.16
C VAL A 140 6.11 -17.67 -7.40
N ASN A 141 6.54 -16.75 -8.27
CA ASN A 141 7.29 -17.10 -9.48
C ASN A 141 8.65 -17.74 -9.17
N ALA A 142 9.37 -17.22 -8.17
CA ALA A 142 10.64 -17.83 -7.75
C ALA A 142 10.45 -19.26 -7.22
N LEU A 143 9.34 -19.53 -6.53
CA LEU A 143 9.01 -20.88 -6.07
C LEU A 143 8.68 -21.81 -7.25
N GLU A 144 7.81 -21.39 -8.17
CA GLU A 144 7.37 -22.20 -9.31
C GLU A 144 8.49 -22.52 -10.29
N TYR A 145 9.26 -21.51 -10.68
CA TYR A 145 10.17 -21.63 -11.82
C TYR A 145 11.64 -21.85 -11.45
N VAL A 146 12.03 -21.63 -10.18
CA VAL A 146 13.43 -21.78 -9.75
C VAL A 146 13.56 -22.84 -8.66
N MET A 147 12.88 -22.67 -7.53
CA MET A 147 13.09 -23.51 -6.35
C MET A 147 12.58 -24.94 -6.57
N ILE A 148 11.34 -25.11 -7.07
CA ILE A 148 10.77 -26.44 -7.30
C ILE A 148 11.62 -27.25 -8.30
N PRO A 149 11.96 -26.73 -9.49
CA PRO A 149 12.80 -27.46 -10.44
C PRO A 149 14.20 -27.79 -9.89
N GLN A 150 14.82 -26.88 -9.12
CA GLN A 150 16.11 -27.14 -8.49
C GLN A 150 16.03 -28.26 -7.44
N PHE A 151 14.98 -28.28 -6.62
CA PHE A 151 14.79 -29.35 -5.65
C PHE A 151 14.50 -30.68 -6.33
N GLU A 152 13.68 -30.73 -7.39
CA GLU A 152 13.45 -31.95 -8.15
C GLU A 152 14.73 -32.49 -8.79
N LYS A 153 15.57 -31.61 -9.37
CA LYS A 153 16.88 -32.01 -9.91
C LYS A 153 17.81 -32.53 -8.81
N THR A 154 17.82 -31.88 -7.65
CA THR A 154 18.62 -32.30 -6.49
C THR A 154 18.18 -33.67 -5.99
N ILE A 155 16.87 -33.91 -5.85
CA ILE A 155 16.30 -35.20 -5.46
C ILE A 155 16.73 -36.28 -6.44
N ARG A 156 16.56 -36.07 -7.75
CA ARG A 156 17.00 -37.04 -8.78
C ARG A 156 18.50 -37.35 -8.68
N THR A 157 19.32 -36.34 -8.42
CA THR A 157 20.78 -36.52 -8.28
C THR A 157 21.13 -37.34 -7.04
N ILE A 158 20.44 -37.12 -5.92
CA ILE A 158 20.62 -37.89 -4.69
C ILE A 158 20.19 -39.34 -4.91
N THR A 159 19.01 -39.57 -5.49
CA THR A 159 18.51 -40.93 -5.79
C THR A 159 19.48 -41.69 -6.69
N ALA A 160 19.95 -41.08 -7.79
CA ALA A 160 20.90 -41.72 -8.69
C ALA A 160 22.23 -42.08 -8.01
N LYS A 161 22.72 -41.24 -7.07
CA LYS A 161 23.93 -41.54 -6.29
C LYS A 161 23.71 -42.66 -5.26
N LEU A 162 22.53 -42.73 -4.65
CA LEU A 162 22.18 -43.81 -3.73
C LEU A 162 22.11 -45.15 -4.48
N ASP A 163 21.43 -45.19 -5.64
CA ASP A 163 21.33 -46.38 -6.48
C ASP A 163 22.71 -46.87 -6.94
N GLU A 164 23.60 -45.96 -7.34
CA GLU A 164 24.96 -46.30 -7.76
C GLU A 164 25.81 -46.83 -6.58
N ASN A 165 25.66 -46.24 -5.39
CA ASN A 165 26.32 -46.73 -4.18
C ASN A 165 25.85 -48.15 -3.80
N GLU A 166 24.55 -48.43 -3.95
CA GLU A 166 23.97 -49.75 -3.68
C GLU A 166 24.47 -50.78 -4.70
N ARG A 167 24.48 -50.45 -6.00
CA ARG A 167 25.09 -51.30 -7.03
C ARG A 167 26.57 -51.58 -6.75
N GLY A 168 27.33 -50.56 -6.38
CA GLY A 168 28.74 -50.70 -6.00
C GLY A 168 28.92 -51.62 -4.78
N ALA A 169 28.01 -51.57 -3.80
CA ALA A 169 28.04 -52.47 -2.64
C ALA A 169 27.76 -53.93 -3.02
N ILE A 170 26.80 -54.17 -3.91
CA ILE A 170 26.48 -55.53 -4.41
C ILE A 170 27.69 -56.13 -5.14
N VAL A 171 28.34 -55.36 -6.04
CA VAL A 171 29.52 -55.85 -6.77
C VAL A 171 30.68 -56.16 -5.82
N ARG A 172 30.90 -55.33 -4.79
CA ARG A 172 31.91 -55.63 -3.75
C ARG A 172 31.60 -56.93 -3.02
N LEU A 173 30.34 -57.17 -2.64
CA LEU A 173 29.93 -58.41 -1.99
C LEU A 173 30.12 -59.64 -2.89
N MET A 174 29.81 -59.54 -4.19
CA MET A 174 30.05 -60.61 -5.16
C MET A 174 31.54 -60.95 -5.26
N LYS A 175 32.42 -59.96 -5.42
CA LYS A 175 33.87 -60.20 -5.47
C LYS A 175 34.43 -60.84 -4.20
N VAL A 176 33.96 -60.43 -3.03
CA VAL A 176 34.38 -61.03 -1.75
C VAL A 176 33.96 -62.50 -1.70
N LYS A 177 32.74 -62.83 -2.15
CA LYS A 177 32.27 -64.21 -2.24
C LYS A 177 33.13 -65.05 -3.20
N ASP A 178 33.47 -64.53 -4.37
CA ASP A 178 34.28 -65.25 -5.37
C ASP A 178 35.70 -65.55 -4.85
N MET A 179 36.35 -64.58 -4.19
CA MET A 179 37.66 -64.78 -3.56
C MET A 179 37.66 -65.82 -2.43
N ILE A 180 36.55 -65.94 -1.70
CA ILE A 180 36.40 -66.98 -0.67
C ILE A 180 36.24 -68.36 -1.34
N ALA A 181 35.49 -68.45 -2.43
CA ALA A 181 35.27 -69.70 -3.15
C ALA A 181 36.54 -70.24 -3.85
N GLU A 182 37.44 -69.38 -4.35
CA GLU A 182 38.73 -69.81 -4.92
C GLU A 182 39.74 -70.33 -3.86
N ARG A 183 39.52 -70.00 -2.58
CA ARG A 183 40.42 -70.39 -1.47
C ARG A 183 40.03 -71.69 -0.77
N THR A 184 38.86 -72.24 -1.08
CA THR A 184 38.34 -73.53 -0.58
C THR A 184 38.31 -74.56 -1.69
#